data_AF-A0A1Y1KZR4-F1
#
_entry.id   AF-A0A1Y1KZR4-F1
#
_cell.length_a   1.000
_cell.length_b   1.000
_cell.length_c   1.000
_cell.angle_alpha   90.00
_cell.angle_beta   90.00
_cell.angle_gamma   90.00
#
_symmetry.space_group_name_H-M   'P 1'
#
loop_
_entity.id
_entity.type
_entity.pdbx_description
1 polymer ?
#
loop_
_entity_poly.entity_id
_entity_poly.type
_entity_poly.pdbx_seq_one_letter_code
_entity_poly.pdbx_strand_id
1 'polypeptide(L)'
;RITCLIVKSLVLLENMRAFFLNLFLAVTCTNGARILGYIPTPSYSHQVPFQALWRELSLRGHQVTTITSHPINDHTLTNLTEIDLSPMLQSGTSFNPMEIALLGVIGGFRMFFEQMVDVLGAELAYDPVLDLINGDGRFDLVI
;
A
#
# COMPACT_ATOMS: atom_id res chain seq x y z
N ARG A 1 24.44 54.89 -14.65
CA ARG A 1 23.99 53.70 -15.43
C ARG A 1 24.54 52.39 -14.85
N ILE A 2 25.86 52.27 -14.61
CA ILE A 2 26.50 51.04 -14.09
C ILE A 2 25.99 50.65 -12.69
N THR A 3 25.85 51.62 -11.77
CA THR A 3 25.35 51.36 -10.40
C THR A 3 23.91 50.80 -10.39
N CYS A 4 23.05 51.26 -11.29
CA CYS A 4 21.67 50.75 -11.43
C CYS A 4 21.63 49.30 -11.97
N LEU A 5 22.57 48.94 -12.85
CA LEU A 5 22.73 47.57 -13.36
C LEU A 5 23.22 46.62 -12.27
N ILE A 6 24.19 47.04 -11.45
CA ILE A 6 24.72 46.23 -10.33
C ILE A 6 23.63 45.95 -9.29
N VAL A 7 22.84 46.97 -8.90
CA VAL A 7 21.75 46.80 -7.93
C VAL A 7 20.66 45.85 -8.46
N LYS A 8 20.28 45.97 -9.74
CA LYS A 8 19.32 45.04 -10.37
C LYS A 8 19.85 43.61 -10.39
N SER A 9 21.12 43.40 -10.72
CA SER A 9 21.75 42.08 -10.70
C SER A 9 21.84 41.50 -9.28
N LEU A 10 22.11 42.32 -8.25
CA LEU A 10 22.12 41.89 -6.86
C LEU A 10 20.73 41.43 -6.38
N VAL A 11 19.70 42.23 -6.64
CA VAL A 11 18.30 41.91 -6.30
C VAL A 11 17.82 40.65 -7.04
N LEU A 12 18.21 40.49 -8.31
CA LEU A 12 17.88 39.28 -9.08
C LEU A 12 18.55 38.03 -8.45
N LEU A 13 19.79 38.15 -7.97
CA LEU A 13 20.51 37.07 -7.30
C LEU A 13 19.85 36.67 -5.98
N GLU A 14 19.40 37.65 -5.18
CA GLU A 14 18.68 37.41 -3.93
C GLU A 14 17.32 36.74 -4.17
N ASN A 15 16.56 37.20 -5.17
CA ASN A 15 15.29 36.59 -5.55
C ASN A 15 15.48 35.15 -6.07
N MET A 16 16.54 34.89 -6.85
CA MET A 16 16.88 33.53 -7.28
C MET A 16 17.25 32.64 -6.09
N ARG A 17 18.06 33.13 -5.13
CA ARG A 17 18.36 32.39 -3.89
C ARG A 17 17.11 32.09 -3.08
N ALA A 18 16.23 33.07 -2.91
CA ALA A 18 14.98 32.89 -2.20
C ALA A 18 14.07 31.86 -2.89
N PHE A 19 14.01 31.87 -4.23
CA PHE A 19 13.26 30.88 -5.01
C PHE A 19 13.79 29.46 -4.78
N PHE A 20 15.10 29.24 -4.91
CA PHE A 20 15.70 27.91 -4.68
C PHE A 20 15.54 27.45 -3.23
N LEU A 21 15.63 28.36 -2.25
CA LEU A 21 15.40 28.05 -0.85
C LEU A 21 13.94 27.63 -0.60
N ASN A 22 12.96 28.38 -1.13
CA ASN A 22 11.55 28.02 -1.01
C ASN A 22 11.24 26.69 -1.71
N LEU A 23 11.82 26.44 -2.88
CA LEU A 23 11.68 25.17 -3.59
C LEU A 23 12.25 24.01 -2.75
N PHE A 24 13.43 24.20 -2.17
CA PHE A 24 14.06 23.21 -1.30
C PHE A 24 13.18 22.91 -0.08
N LEU A 25 12.71 23.95 0.62
CA LEU A 25 11.79 23.80 1.76
C LEU A 25 10.49 23.08 1.36
N ALA A 26 9.89 23.45 0.23
CA ALA A 26 8.66 22.83 -0.24
C ALA A 26 8.85 21.32 -0.46
N VAL A 27 9.99 20.88 -1.01
CA VAL A 27 10.29 19.46 -1.23
C VAL A 27 10.63 18.74 0.08
N THR A 28 11.30 19.40 1.03
CA THR A 28 11.67 18.76 2.31
C THR A 28 10.55 18.72 3.34
N CYS A 29 9.50 19.56 3.19
CA CYS A 29 8.42 19.70 4.16
C CYS A 29 7.11 19.03 3.73
N THR A 30 7.08 18.29 2.62
CA THR A 30 5.88 17.54 2.23
C THR A 30 5.78 16.22 3.00
N ASN A 31 4.60 15.93 3.54
CA ASN A 31 4.30 14.62 4.08
C ASN A 31 4.05 13.63 2.93
N GLY A 32 4.52 12.39 3.06
CA GLY A 32 4.16 11.34 2.13
C GLY A 32 2.68 10.96 2.25
N ALA A 33 2.07 10.60 1.13
CA ALA A 33 0.68 10.16 1.06
C ALA A 33 0.38 8.98 2.00
N ARG A 34 -0.86 8.91 2.47
CA ARG A 34 -1.44 7.78 3.21
C ARG A 34 -2.05 6.80 2.22
N ILE A 35 -1.47 5.63 2.08
CA ILE A 35 -1.79 4.62 1.06
C ILE A 35 -2.34 3.38 1.74
N LEU A 36 -3.49 2.91 1.29
CA LEU A 36 -4.03 1.60 1.65
C LEU A 36 -3.73 0.61 0.51
N GLY A 37 -3.00 -0.47 0.79
CA GLY A 37 -2.76 -1.56 -0.14
C GLY A 37 -3.64 -2.77 0.20
N TYR A 38 -4.43 -3.25 -0.75
CA TYR A 38 -5.24 -4.45 -0.58
C TYR A 38 -5.24 -5.33 -1.82
N ILE A 39 -4.59 -6.49 -1.70
CA ILE A 39 -4.59 -7.53 -2.74
C ILE A 39 -5.47 -8.68 -2.25
N PRO A 40 -6.72 -8.81 -2.74
CA PRO A 40 -7.75 -9.71 -2.19
C PRO A 40 -7.52 -11.20 -2.46
N THR A 41 -6.34 -11.57 -2.97
CA THR A 41 -5.97 -12.97 -3.18
C THR A 41 -4.90 -13.35 -2.16
N PRO A 42 -5.23 -14.16 -1.14
CA PRO A 42 -4.30 -14.44 -0.04
C PRO A 42 -3.26 -15.51 -0.39
N SER A 43 -2.83 -15.60 -1.65
CA SER A 43 -1.79 -16.52 -2.10
C SER A 43 -0.45 -15.82 -2.25
N TYR A 44 0.64 -16.53 -1.91
CA TYR A 44 1.99 -15.97 -1.95
C TYR A 44 2.35 -15.29 -3.29
N SER A 45 1.98 -15.91 -4.41
CA SER A 45 2.28 -15.38 -5.75
C SER A 45 1.54 -14.08 -6.08
N HIS A 46 0.38 -13.83 -5.47
CA HIS A 46 -0.36 -12.57 -5.63
C HIS A 46 0.14 -11.50 -4.65
N GLN A 47 0.75 -11.89 -3.53
CA GLN A 47 1.24 -10.96 -2.51
C GLN A 47 2.68 -10.50 -2.77
N VAL A 48 3.60 -11.43 -3.07
CA VAL A 48 5.04 -11.15 -3.18
C VAL A 48 5.41 -10.04 -4.18
N PRO A 49 4.74 -9.86 -5.35
CA PRO A 49 5.12 -8.80 -6.29
C PRO A 49 4.93 -7.39 -5.70
N PHE A 50 3.98 -7.23 -4.77
CA PHE A 50 3.66 -5.94 -4.16
C PHE A 50 4.53 -5.61 -2.94
N GLN A 51 5.22 -6.60 -2.34
CA GLN A 51 6.09 -6.34 -1.19
C GLN A 51 7.20 -5.32 -1.52
N ALA A 52 7.78 -5.40 -2.72
CA ALA A 52 8.76 -4.41 -3.19
C ALA A 52 8.14 -3.00 -3.29
N LEU A 53 6.88 -2.90 -3.74
CA LEU A 53 6.17 -1.62 -3.83
C LEU A 53 5.93 -1.03 -2.43
N TRP A 54 5.41 -1.82 -1.49
CA TRP A 54 5.14 -1.38 -0.11
C TRP A 54 6.40 -0.91 0.59
N ARG A 55 7.49 -1.67 0.43
CA ARG A 55 8.81 -1.32 0.95
C ARG A 55 9.28 0.03 0.43
N GLU A 56 9.31 0.21 -0.89
CA GLU A 56 9.83 1.43 -1.51
C GLU A 56 8.98 2.66 -1.20
N LEU A 57 7.65 2.50 -1.12
CA LEU A 57 6.75 3.57 -0.70
C LEU A 57 7.03 4.01 0.74
N SER A 58 7.16 3.04 1.66
CA SER A 58 7.51 3.31 3.06
C SER A 58 8.86 4.04 3.19
N LEU A 59 9.89 3.57 2.47
CA LEU A 59 11.24 4.16 2.47
C LEU A 59 11.26 5.59 1.90
N ARG A 60 10.33 5.92 1.01
CA ARG A 60 10.18 7.27 0.42
C ARG A 60 9.34 8.22 1.28
N GLY A 61 8.89 7.77 2.45
CA GLY A 61 8.15 8.58 3.43
C GLY A 61 6.63 8.51 3.30
N HIS A 62 6.08 7.64 2.47
CA HIS A 62 4.64 7.37 2.43
C HIS A 62 4.22 6.53 3.64
N GLN A 63 3.06 6.84 4.20
CA GLN A 63 2.42 6.02 5.24
C GLN A 63 1.63 4.92 4.53
N VAL A 64 2.12 3.70 4.57
CA VAL A 64 1.49 2.57 3.89
C VAL A 64 0.84 1.66 4.91
N THR A 65 -0.45 1.40 4.77
CA THR A 65 -1.16 0.36 5.49
C THR A 65 -1.51 -0.73 4.48
N THR A 66 -1.12 -1.98 4.72
CA THR A 66 -1.43 -3.10 3.84
C THR A 66 -2.30 -4.12 4.57
N ILE A 67 -3.28 -4.68 3.88
CA ILE A 67 -3.99 -5.89 4.31
C ILE A 67 -3.38 -7.05 3.54
N THR A 68 -2.72 -7.99 4.22
CA THR A 68 -1.93 -9.03 3.55
C THR A 68 -1.91 -10.34 4.33
N SER A 69 -1.92 -11.45 3.61
CA SER A 69 -1.68 -12.79 4.20
C SER A 69 -0.19 -13.17 4.27
N HIS A 70 0.70 -12.35 3.69
CA HIS A 70 2.14 -12.62 3.63
C HIS A 70 2.93 -11.35 4.00
N PRO A 71 2.93 -10.95 5.29
CA PRO A 71 3.62 -9.75 5.74
C PRO A 71 5.13 -9.82 5.49
N ILE A 72 5.75 -8.66 5.24
CA ILE A 72 7.20 -8.49 5.08
C ILE A 72 7.89 -8.65 6.44
N ASN A 73 7.27 -8.17 7.52
CA ASN A 73 7.80 -8.20 8.89
C ASN A 73 9.19 -7.55 9.05
N ASP A 74 9.48 -6.52 8.24
CA ASP A 74 10.71 -5.74 8.35
C ASP A 74 10.50 -4.54 9.29
N HIS A 75 10.97 -4.67 10.54
CA HIS A 75 10.86 -3.63 11.56
C HIS A 75 11.61 -2.33 11.23
N THR A 76 12.45 -2.31 10.20
CA THR A 76 13.11 -1.07 9.74
C THR A 76 12.18 -0.18 8.91
N LEU A 77 11.06 -0.72 8.42
CA LEU A 77 10.05 0.01 7.65
C LEU A 77 9.05 0.71 8.57
N THR A 78 9.47 1.80 9.21
CA THR A 78 8.66 2.49 10.23
C THR A 78 7.37 3.12 9.71
N ASN A 79 7.25 3.33 8.40
CA ASN A 79 6.03 3.88 7.77
C ASN A 79 5.15 2.79 7.11
N LEU A 80 5.47 1.51 7.34
CA LEU A 80 4.66 0.38 6.88
C LEU A 80 3.91 -0.23 8.07
N THR A 81 2.59 -0.33 7.94
CA THR A 81 1.71 -1.07 8.85
C THR A 81 1.11 -2.23 8.09
N GLU A 82 1.25 -3.44 8.59
CA GLU A 82 0.72 -4.66 7.95
C GLU A 82 -0.38 -5.25 8.83
N ILE A 83 -1.61 -5.29 8.31
CA ILE A 83 -2.73 -6.03 8.89
C ILE A 83 -2.58 -7.49 8.42
N ASP A 84 -2.11 -8.33 9.34
CA ASP A 84 -1.73 -9.71 9.06
C ASP A 84 -2.93 -10.67 9.02
N LEU A 85 -3.22 -11.20 7.84
CA LEU A 85 -4.25 -12.23 7.58
C LEU A 85 -3.68 -13.66 7.60
N SER A 86 -2.37 -13.84 7.83
CA SER A 86 -1.75 -15.17 7.87
C SER A 86 -2.39 -16.16 8.85
N PRO A 87 -2.99 -15.76 9.99
CA PRO A 87 -3.73 -16.68 10.85
C PRO A 87 -4.96 -17.29 10.17
N MET A 88 -5.59 -16.57 9.23
CA MET A 88 -6.76 -17.04 8.48
C MET A 88 -6.38 -18.07 7.41
N LEU A 89 -5.18 -17.95 6.84
CA LEU A 89 -4.68 -18.92 5.86
C LEU A 89 -4.41 -20.29 6.51
N GLN A 90 -4.11 -20.31 7.80
CA GLN A 90 -3.86 -21.52 8.57
C GLN A 90 -5.15 -22.23 9.00
N SER A 91 -6.30 -21.54 9.02
CA SER A 91 -7.59 -22.08 9.48
C SER A 91 -8.44 -22.73 8.38
N GLY A 92 -8.02 -22.65 7.12
CA GLY A 92 -8.28 -23.71 6.14
C GLY A 92 -9.10 -23.34 4.90
N THR A 93 -8.65 -23.91 3.78
CA THR A 93 -9.49 -24.53 2.74
C THR A 93 -8.65 -25.63 2.09
N SER A 94 -8.80 -26.88 2.54
CA SER A 94 -8.23 -28.01 1.82
C SER A 94 -9.11 -28.27 0.59
N PHE A 95 -8.61 -27.91 -0.58
CA PHE A 95 -9.21 -28.34 -1.83
C PHE A 95 -9.12 -29.87 -1.91
N ASN A 96 -10.25 -30.56 -1.96
CA ASN A 96 -10.26 -31.98 -2.21
C ASN A 96 -10.09 -32.21 -3.73
N PRO A 97 -8.95 -32.74 -4.20
CA PRO A 97 -8.71 -32.89 -5.63
C PRO A 97 -9.72 -33.85 -6.29
N MET A 98 -10.25 -34.81 -5.53
CA MET A 98 -11.27 -35.74 -6.00
C MET A 98 -12.61 -35.02 -6.27
N GLU A 99 -12.97 -34.06 -5.42
CA GLU A 99 -14.19 -33.26 -5.56
C GLU A 99 -14.10 -32.36 -6.80
N ILE A 100 -12.95 -31.71 -7.00
CA ILE A 100 -12.68 -30.90 -8.19
C ILE A 100 -12.71 -31.75 -9.47
N ALA A 101 -12.12 -32.95 -9.43
CA ALA A 101 -12.13 -33.86 -10.58
C ALA A 101 -13.55 -34.31 -10.97
N LEU A 102 -14.42 -34.57 -9.99
CA LEU A 102 -15.81 -34.98 -10.21
C LEU A 102 -16.68 -33.86 -10.79
N LEU A 103 -16.36 -32.60 -10.52
CA LEU A 103 -17.14 -31.44 -10.97
C LEU A 103 -16.81 -30.99 -12.41
N GLY A 104 -15.72 -31.52 -12.98
CA GLY A 104 -15.23 -31.14 -14.30
C GLY A 104 -14.77 -29.68 -14.36
N VAL A 105 -14.34 -29.24 -15.55
CA VAL A 105 -13.71 -27.91 -15.72
C VAL A 105 -14.63 -26.77 -15.29
N ILE A 106 -15.89 -26.78 -15.75
CA ILE A 106 -16.87 -25.72 -15.44
C ILE A 106 -17.19 -25.69 -13.95
N GLY A 107 -17.41 -26.84 -13.33
CA GLY A 107 -17.70 -26.94 -11.90
C GLY A 107 -16.49 -26.53 -11.04
N GLY A 108 -15.28 -26.92 -11.45
CA GLY A 108 -14.03 -26.50 -10.79
C GLY A 108 -13.80 -25.00 -10.85
N PHE A 109 -14.04 -24.36 -12.01
CA PHE A 109 -13.99 -22.89 -12.12
C PHE A 109 -15.03 -22.24 -11.21
N ARG A 110 -16.27 -22.75 -11.19
CA ARG A 110 -17.32 -22.23 -10.32
C ARG A 110 -16.95 -22.32 -8.84
N MET A 111 -16.46 -23.48 -8.38
CA MET A 111 -15.99 -23.65 -7.00
C MET A 111 -14.88 -22.65 -6.64
N PHE A 112 -13.93 -22.45 -7.55
CA PHE A 112 -12.83 -21.51 -7.33
C PHE A 112 -13.37 -20.09 -7.11
N PHE A 113 -14.31 -19.63 -7.93
CA PHE A 113 -14.92 -18.31 -7.77
C PHE A 113 -15.76 -18.22 -6.49
N GLU A 114 -16.53 -19.26 -6.15
CA GLU A 114 -17.31 -19.29 -4.91
C GLU A 114 -16.40 -19.21 -3.68
N GLN A 115 -15.32 -20.00 -3.65
CA GLN A 115 -14.33 -19.91 -2.57
C GLN A 115 -13.60 -18.56 -2.52
N MET A 116 -13.29 -17.93 -3.67
CA MET A 116 -12.72 -16.59 -3.66
C MET A 116 -13.66 -15.58 -3.00
N VAL A 117 -14.97 -15.68 -3.21
CA VAL A 117 -15.96 -14.79 -2.58
C VAL A 117 -16.08 -15.07 -1.08
N ASP A 118 -16.06 -16.34 -0.67
CA ASP A 118 -16.12 -16.71 0.75
C ASP A 118 -14.88 -16.22 1.50
N VAL A 119 -13.70 -16.40 0.91
CA VAL A 119 -12.43 -15.91 1.46
C VAL A 119 -12.43 -14.39 1.57
N LEU A 120 -12.82 -13.68 0.52
CA LEU A 120 -12.97 -12.22 0.55
C LEU A 120 -13.95 -11.78 1.65
N GLY A 121 -15.08 -12.47 1.79
CA GLY A 121 -16.06 -12.21 2.84
C GLY A 121 -15.47 -12.38 4.23
N ALA A 122 -14.67 -13.43 4.44
CA ALA A 122 -13.96 -13.66 5.68
C ALA A 122 -12.90 -12.57 5.94
N GLU A 123 -12.11 -12.17 4.93
CA GLU A 123 -11.09 -11.12 5.05
C GLU A 123 -11.71 -9.78 5.49
N LEU A 124 -12.81 -9.39 4.87
CA LEU A 124 -13.51 -8.13 5.21
C LEU A 124 -14.24 -8.19 6.55
N ALA A 125 -14.56 -9.39 7.05
CA ALA A 125 -15.17 -9.61 8.35
C ALA A 125 -14.13 -9.79 9.49
N TYR A 126 -12.83 -9.75 9.17
CA TYR A 126 -11.78 -9.89 10.17
C TYR A 126 -11.68 -8.64 11.06
N ASP A 127 -11.63 -8.79 12.38
CA ASP A 127 -11.75 -7.67 13.34
C ASP A 127 -10.78 -6.50 13.04
N PRO A 128 -9.48 -6.71 12.81
CA PRO A 128 -8.57 -5.63 12.43
C PRO A 128 -8.93 -4.92 11.12
N VAL A 129 -9.53 -5.62 10.17
CA VAL A 129 -10.00 -5.05 8.89
C VAL A 129 -11.30 -4.28 9.12
N LEU A 130 -12.20 -4.78 9.98
CA LEU A 130 -13.39 -4.06 10.40
C LEU A 130 -13.04 -2.78 11.15
N ASP A 131 -12.03 -2.78 12.01
CA ASP A 131 -11.54 -1.58 12.70
C ASP A 131 -11.02 -0.54 11.71
N LEU A 132 -10.33 -0.99 10.65
CA LEU A 132 -9.88 -0.13 9.57
C LEU A 132 -11.06 0.48 8.79
N ILE A 133 -12.06 -0.33 8.44
CA ILE A 133 -13.23 0.09 7.65
C ILE A 133 -14.14 1.03 8.45
N ASN A 134 -14.35 0.73 9.73
CA ASN A 134 -15.23 1.51 10.61
C ASN A 134 -14.51 2.69 11.27
N GLY A 135 -13.19 2.75 11.17
CA GLY A 135 -12.37 3.84 11.70
C GLY A 135 -12.58 5.16 10.97
N ASP A 136 -12.01 6.22 11.55
CA ASP A 136 -11.99 7.58 11.00
C ASP A 136 -10.76 7.86 10.12
N GLY A 137 -9.94 6.83 9.90
CA GLY A 137 -8.74 6.89 9.08
C GLY A 137 -9.05 7.30 7.63
N ARG A 138 -8.26 8.23 7.10
CA ARG A 138 -8.32 8.63 5.69
C ARG A 138 -7.10 8.15 4.93
N PHE A 139 -7.32 7.75 3.69
CA PHE A 139 -6.29 7.39 2.73
C PHE A 139 -6.39 8.31 1.51
N ASP A 140 -5.24 8.73 0.99
CA ASP A 140 -5.13 9.52 -0.22
C ASP A 140 -5.21 8.64 -1.47
N LEU A 141 -4.88 7.35 -1.34
CA LEU A 141 -4.86 6.35 -2.41
C LEU A 141 -5.18 4.95 -1.87
N VAL A 142 -5.92 4.17 -2.65
CA VAL A 142 -6.11 2.72 -2.46
C VAL A 142 -5.51 2.01 -3.67
N ILE A 143 -4.68 0.99 -3.43
CA ILE A 143 -4.01 0.16 -4.44
C ILE A 143 -4.51 -1.27 -4.30
#